data_AF-A0A927GG67-F1
#
_entry.id   AF-A0A927GG67-F1
#
_cell.length_a   1.000
_cell.length_b   1.000
_cell.length_c   1.000
_cell.angle_alpha   90.00
_cell.angle_beta   90.00
_cell.angle_gamma   90.00
#
_symmetry.space_group_name_H-M   'P 1'
#
loop_
_entity.id
_entity.type
_entity.pdbx_description
1 polymer ?
#
loop_
_entity_poly.entity_id
_entity_poly.type
_entity_poly.pdbx_seq_one_letter_code
_entity_poly.pdbx_strand_id
1 'polypeptide(L)'
;MAIATALLMSPLYTQAQLAGVPLHFADTAAGPSYAFLRSSTDEPYLIQLRTKYQLNQLLAKSQSDYERVRLMSKWVRTQWEHNGSNEPQREEPMAILEEAATGKQFRCVEYSIVLSGA
;
A
#
# COMPACT_ATOMS: atom_id res chain seq x y z
N MET A 1 36.83 -41.07 20.89
CA MET A 1 35.40 -41.20 21.28
C MET A 1 34.67 -40.02 20.66
N ALA A 2 33.95 -40.23 19.56
CA ALA A 2 33.27 -39.18 18.81
C ALA A 2 31.83 -39.04 19.34
N ILE A 3 31.38 -37.82 19.63
CA ILE A 3 29.98 -37.53 19.96
C ILE A 3 29.40 -36.72 18.81
N ALA A 4 28.33 -37.28 18.24
CA ALA A 4 27.66 -36.85 17.03
C ALA A 4 26.81 -35.58 17.25
N THR A 5 26.97 -34.61 16.35
CA THR A 5 26.10 -33.45 16.22
C THR A 5 24.80 -33.89 15.55
N ALA A 6 23.68 -33.82 16.28
CA ALA A 6 22.36 -34.08 15.71
C ALA A 6 21.92 -32.89 14.84
N LEU A 7 21.96 -33.08 13.52
CA LEU A 7 21.30 -32.21 12.55
C LEU A 7 19.78 -32.45 12.63
N LEU A 8 19.04 -31.48 13.15
CA LEU A 8 17.58 -31.43 13.04
C LEU A 8 17.24 -31.18 11.56
N MET A 9 16.88 -32.23 10.82
CA MET A 9 16.29 -32.09 9.50
C MET A 9 14.89 -31.48 9.64
N SER A 10 14.71 -30.26 9.14
CA SER A 10 13.40 -29.68 8.90
C SER A 10 12.58 -30.60 7.99
N PRO A 11 11.25 -30.75 8.22
CA PRO A 11 10.42 -31.54 7.33
C PRO A 11 10.47 -30.92 5.93
N LEU A 12 10.83 -31.74 4.95
CA LEU A 12 10.72 -31.42 3.54
C LEU A 12 9.26 -31.07 3.27
N TYR A 13 8.98 -29.80 2.99
CA TYR A 13 7.71 -29.38 2.44
C TYR A 13 7.53 -30.11 1.11
N THR A 14 6.65 -31.13 1.09
CA THR A 14 6.20 -31.73 -0.15
C THR A 14 5.30 -30.69 -0.81
N GLN A 15 5.84 -29.93 -1.77
CA GLN A 15 5.01 -29.23 -2.73
C GLN A 15 4.24 -30.29 -3.51
N ALA A 16 2.92 -30.33 -3.32
CA ALA A 16 2.05 -31.10 -4.20
C ALA A 16 2.22 -30.54 -5.62
N GLN A 17 2.94 -31.28 -6.45
CA GLN A 17 3.09 -30.95 -7.86
C GLN A 17 1.77 -31.31 -8.53
N LEU A 18 0.88 -30.32 -8.62
CA LEU A 18 -0.31 -30.42 -9.46
C LEU A 18 0.17 -30.75 -10.87
N ALA A 19 -0.19 -31.94 -11.37
CA ALA A 19 0.06 -32.33 -12.75
C ALA A 19 -0.52 -31.24 -13.66
N GLY A 20 0.35 -30.62 -14.46
CA GLY A 20 0.14 -29.30 -15.05
C GLY A 20 -0.99 -29.28 -16.07
N VAL A 21 -2.17 -28.84 -15.65
CA VAL A 21 -3.13 -28.20 -16.56
C VAL A 21 -2.61 -26.78 -16.80
N PRO A 22 -2.33 -26.38 -18.05
CA PRO A 22 -1.93 -25.01 -18.35
C PRO A 22 -3.03 -24.04 -17.90
N LEU A 23 -2.65 -23.01 -17.16
CA LEU A 23 -3.57 -21.94 -16.79
C LEU A 23 -3.92 -21.14 -18.05
N HIS A 24 -5.21 -21.00 -18.34
CA HIS A 24 -5.72 -20.13 -19.38
C HIS A 24 -6.48 -18.97 -18.72
N PHE A 25 -6.28 -17.76 -19.22
CA PHE A 25 -7.17 -16.65 -18.89
C PHE A 25 -8.53 -16.94 -19.52
N ALA A 26 -9.61 -16.63 -18.79
CA ALA A 26 -10.93 -16.65 -19.39
C ALA A 26 -11.06 -15.47 -20.36
N ASP A 27 -11.37 -15.74 -21.62
CA ASP A 27 -11.63 -14.70 -22.65
C ASP A 27 -12.97 -13.97 -22.42
N THR A 28 -13.78 -14.46 -21.49
CA THR A 28 -15.05 -13.86 -21.10
C THR A 28 -15.08 -13.67 -19.59
N ALA A 29 -15.58 -12.51 -19.17
CA ALA A 29 -15.87 -12.25 -17.77
C ALA A 29 -17.08 -13.10 -17.36
N ALA A 30 -16.84 -14.35 -16.94
CA ALA A 30 -17.88 -15.27 -16.48
C ALA A 30 -18.23 -15.09 -14.98
N GLY A 31 -17.86 -13.94 -14.40
CA GLY A 31 -18.07 -13.63 -12.99
C GLY A 31 -19.23 -12.67 -12.75
N PRO A 32 -19.74 -12.57 -11.51
CA PRO A 32 -20.72 -11.57 -11.15
C PRO A 32 -20.18 -10.15 -11.38
N SER A 33 -21.07 -9.23 -11.75
CA SER A 33 -20.74 -7.81 -11.81
C SER A 33 -20.58 -7.26 -10.39
N TYR A 34 -19.50 -6.51 -10.16
CA TYR A 34 -19.23 -5.84 -8.89
C TYR A 34 -19.42 -4.34 -9.05
N ALA A 35 -20.16 -3.73 -8.12
CA ALA A 35 -20.20 -2.28 -8.00
C ALA A 35 -18.98 -1.81 -7.19
N PHE A 36 -18.18 -0.92 -7.78
CA PHE A 36 -17.12 -0.25 -7.03
C PHE A 36 -17.73 0.85 -6.17
N LEU A 37 -17.62 0.68 -4.86
CA LEU A 37 -17.93 1.75 -3.92
C LEU A 37 -16.72 2.67 -3.82
N ARG A 38 -16.93 3.97 -4.09
CA ARG A 38 -15.92 5.01 -3.95
C ARG A 38 -16.43 6.03 -2.96
N SER A 39 -15.54 6.50 -2.09
CA SER A 39 -15.83 7.65 -1.25
C SER A 39 -16.15 8.87 -2.11
N SER A 40 -17.10 9.68 -1.67
CA SER A 40 -17.34 10.96 -2.31
C SER A 40 -16.19 11.92 -2.03
N THR A 41 -15.88 12.80 -2.99
CA THR A 41 -14.79 13.76 -2.83
C THR A 41 -15.05 14.80 -1.74
N ASP A 42 -16.31 15.05 -1.39
CA ASP A 42 -16.74 15.98 -0.35
C ASP A 42 -16.91 15.34 1.05
N GLU A 43 -16.49 14.08 1.20
CA GLU A 43 -16.44 13.41 2.51
C GLU A 43 -15.63 14.24 3.52
N PRO A 44 -16.17 14.53 4.73
CA PRO A 44 -15.50 15.39 5.72
C PRO A 44 -14.08 14.96 6.06
N TYR A 45 -13.83 13.65 6.15
CA TYR A 45 -12.51 13.07 6.39
C TYR A 45 -11.50 13.45 5.30
N LEU A 46 -11.89 13.35 4.02
CA LEU A 46 -11.03 13.66 2.89
C LEU A 46 -10.82 15.18 2.73
N ILE A 47 -11.84 15.99 3.04
CA ILE A 47 -11.69 17.44 3.12
C ILE A 47 -10.69 17.82 4.21
N GLN A 48 -10.77 17.18 5.38
CA GLN A 48 -9.87 17.42 6.50
C GLN A 48 -8.43 17.05 6.14
N LEU A 49 -8.22 15.89 5.53
CA LEU A 49 -6.90 15.45 5.07
C LEU A 49 -6.28 16.47 4.10
N ARG A 50 -7.00 16.86 3.04
CA ARG A 50 -6.48 17.82 2.05
C ARG A 50 -6.22 19.20 2.63
N THR A 51 -7.07 19.64 3.57
CA THR A 51 -6.91 20.93 4.25
C THR A 51 -5.71 20.93 5.18
N LYS A 52 -5.59 19.93 6.05
CA LYS A 52 -4.52 19.81 7.06
C LYS A 52 -3.13 19.79 6.41
N TYR A 53 -2.98 19.07 5.31
CA TYR A 53 -1.70 18.92 4.61
C TYR A 53 -1.55 19.84 3.38
N GLN A 54 -2.48 20.79 3.18
CA GLN A 54 -2.42 21.79 2.10
C GLN A 54 -2.29 21.18 0.70
N LEU A 55 -2.89 20.01 0.49
CA LEU A 55 -2.72 19.22 -0.73
C LEU A 55 -3.27 19.92 -1.99
N ASN A 56 -4.33 20.72 -1.84
CA ASN A 56 -4.85 21.51 -2.94
C ASN A 56 -3.84 22.56 -3.45
N GLN A 57 -2.99 23.10 -2.56
CA GLN A 57 -1.96 24.07 -2.95
C GLN A 57 -0.81 23.40 -3.70
N LEU A 58 -0.43 22.18 -3.28
CA LEU A 58 0.54 21.35 -4.00
C LEU A 58 0.09 21.10 -5.45
N LEU A 59 -1.20 20.83 -5.63
CA LEU A 59 -1.78 20.47 -6.93
C LEU A 59 -2.21 21.67 -7.79
N ALA A 60 -2.23 22.89 -7.26
CA ALA A 60 -2.75 24.07 -7.97
C ALA A 60 -2.04 24.38 -9.30
N LYS A 61 -0.80 23.89 -9.47
CA LYS A 61 0.01 24.10 -10.69
C LYS A 61 -0.09 22.97 -11.70
N SER A 62 -0.75 21.85 -11.38
CA SER A 62 -0.84 20.71 -12.27
C SER A 62 -1.69 21.02 -13.51
N GLN A 63 -1.21 20.68 -14.68
CA GLN A 63 -1.86 20.87 -15.98
C GLN A 63 -2.56 19.59 -16.48
N SER A 64 -2.35 18.45 -15.80
CA SER A 64 -2.92 17.16 -16.20
C SER A 64 -3.08 16.22 -15.01
N ASP A 65 -3.92 15.19 -15.17
CA ASP A 65 -4.07 14.13 -14.16
C ASP A 65 -2.76 13.38 -13.92
N TYR A 66 -1.94 13.20 -14.95
CA TYR A 66 -0.60 12.64 -14.79
C TYR A 66 0.27 13.50 -13.88
N GLU A 67 0.27 14.82 -14.08
CA GLU A 67 1.01 15.73 -13.20
C GLU A 67 0.47 15.72 -11.77
N ARG A 68 -0.85 15.62 -11.59
CA ARG A 68 -1.48 15.49 -10.27
C ARG A 68 -0.97 14.26 -9.54
N VAL A 69 -1.04 13.10 -10.17
CA VAL A 69 -0.57 11.83 -9.59
C VAL A 69 0.92 11.88 -9.32
N ARG A 70 1.73 12.43 -10.23
CA ARG A 70 3.18 12.56 -10.06
C ARG A 70 3.54 13.47 -8.89
N LEU A 71 2.91 14.64 -8.78
CA LEU A 71 3.14 15.59 -7.68
C LEU A 71 2.74 14.97 -6.34
N MET A 72 1.58 14.30 -6.29
CA MET A 72 1.12 13.67 -5.06
C MET A 72 2.01 12.50 -4.65
N SER A 73 2.37 11.62 -5.59
CA SER A 73 3.29 10.50 -5.32
C SER A 73 4.64 10.99 -4.81
N LYS A 74 5.16 12.09 -5.39
CA LYS A 74 6.40 12.72 -4.92
C LYS A 74 6.24 13.24 -3.49
N TRP A 75 5.15 13.94 -3.18
CA TRP A 75 4.90 14.46 -1.84
C TRP A 75 4.75 13.34 -0.80
N VAL A 76 4.01 12.28 -1.12
CA VAL A 76 3.83 11.12 -0.21
C VAL A 76 5.18 10.45 0.08
N ARG A 77 6.04 10.25 -0.93
CA ARG A 77 7.36 9.64 -0.74
C ARG A 77 8.26 10.42 0.22
N THR A 78 8.10 11.73 0.34
CA THR A 78 8.94 12.58 1.21
C THR A 78 8.47 12.64 2.66
N GLN A 79 7.33 12.02 3.00
CA GLN A 79 6.79 12.10 4.36
C GLN A 79 7.55 11.20 5.35
N TRP A 80 8.18 10.13 4.87
CA TRP A 80 9.05 9.25 5.68
C TRP A 80 10.03 8.47 4.80
N GLU A 81 11.10 7.96 5.43
CA GLU A 81 11.97 6.96 4.82
C GLU A 81 11.44 5.55 4.98
N HIS A 82 11.66 4.71 3.96
CA HIS A 82 11.10 3.36 3.94
C HIS A 82 11.73 2.46 5.02
N ASN A 83 10.87 1.80 5.81
CA ASN A 83 11.22 0.69 6.69
C ASN A 83 10.21 -0.46 6.52
N GLY A 84 10.66 -1.58 5.93
CA GLY A 84 9.83 -2.76 5.65
C GLY A 84 9.34 -3.53 6.88
N SER A 85 9.86 -3.22 8.08
CA SER A 85 9.59 -3.95 9.32
C SER A 85 8.71 -3.17 10.31
N ASN A 86 8.20 -1.99 9.93
CA ASN A 86 7.41 -1.15 10.82
C ASN A 86 6.04 -0.82 10.23
N GLU A 87 5.02 -0.85 11.08
CA GLU A 87 3.61 -0.65 10.71
C GLU A 87 3.01 0.49 11.53
N PRO A 88 2.02 1.22 10.99
CA PRO A 88 1.31 2.23 11.75
C PRO A 88 0.40 1.57 12.78
N GLN A 89 -0.02 2.31 13.80
CA GLN A 89 -1.05 1.84 14.74
C GLN A 89 -2.43 1.76 14.07
N ARG A 90 -2.68 2.60 13.06
CA ARG A 90 -3.91 2.62 12.27
C ARG A 90 -3.60 2.76 10.79
N GLU A 91 -4.22 1.91 9.98
CA GLU A 91 -4.06 1.88 8.52
C GLU A 91 -4.92 2.95 7.81
N GLU A 92 -4.87 4.19 8.30
CA GLU A 92 -5.60 5.32 7.71
C GLU A 92 -4.65 6.49 7.37
N PRO A 93 -4.90 7.23 6.26
CA PRO A 93 -3.99 8.27 5.79
C PRO A 93 -3.55 9.30 6.85
N MET A 94 -4.48 9.85 7.64
CA MET A 94 -4.15 10.86 8.64
C MET A 94 -3.30 10.30 9.78
N ALA A 95 -3.62 9.11 10.29
CA ALA A 95 -2.84 8.47 11.35
C ALA A 95 -1.41 8.17 10.89
N ILE A 96 -1.24 7.63 9.68
CA ILE A 96 0.07 7.34 9.10
C ILE A 96 0.90 8.63 9.01
N LEU A 97 0.32 9.72 8.50
CA LEU A 97 1.02 11.00 8.36
C LEU A 97 1.35 11.65 9.71
N GLU A 98 0.46 11.53 10.70
CA GLU A 98 0.70 12.00 12.08
C GLU A 98 1.84 11.22 12.74
N GLU A 99 1.85 9.90 12.59
CA GLU A 99 2.91 9.05 13.11
C GLU A 99 4.25 9.31 12.40
N ALA A 100 4.25 9.46 11.06
CA ALA A 100 5.44 9.82 10.28
C ALA A 100 6.04 11.15 10.73
N ALA A 101 5.20 12.14 11.07
CA ALA A 101 5.65 13.43 11.59
C ALA A 101 6.40 13.32 12.94
N THR A 102 6.24 12.20 13.67
CA THR A 102 7.02 11.91 14.89
C THR A 102 8.36 11.20 14.61
N GLY A 103 8.71 11.00 13.33
CA GLY A 103 9.93 10.32 12.90
C GLY A 103 9.76 8.82 12.64
N LYS A 104 8.55 8.28 12.75
CA LYS A 104 8.28 6.90 12.35
C LYS A 104 8.46 6.71 10.84
N GLN A 105 8.76 5.48 10.46
CA GLN A 105 9.05 5.03 9.10
C GLN A 105 8.20 3.80 8.78
N PHE A 106 7.78 3.62 7.54
CA PHE A 106 6.82 2.55 7.19
C PHE A 106 7.17 1.82 5.90
N ARG A 107 6.39 0.79 5.58
CA ARG A 107 6.60 -0.09 4.43
C ARG A 107 6.06 0.55 3.15
N CYS A 108 6.15 -0.19 2.05
CA CYS A 108 5.65 0.24 0.76
C CYS A 108 4.13 0.44 0.74
N VAL A 109 3.39 -0.33 1.53
CA VAL A 109 1.92 -0.34 1.55
C VAL A 109 1.38 1.00 2.05
N GLU A 110 1.99 1.59 3.07
CA GLU A 110 1.51 2.83 3.68
C GLU A 110 1.62 4.03 2.72
N TYR A 111 2.58 4.04 1.79
CA TYR A 111 2.63 5.07 0.74
C TYR A 111 1.37 5.00 -0.14
N SER A 112 0.91 3.79 -0.47
CA SER A 112 -0.31 3.60 -1.28
C SER A 112 -1.58 3.97 -0.52
N ILE A 113 -1.66 3.67 0.78
CA ILE A 113 -2.78 4.04 1.64
C ILE A 113 -2.92 5.56 1.67
N VAL A 114 -1.82 6.28 1.97
CA VAL A 114 -1.83 7.75 2.00
C VAL A 114 -2.18 8.33 0.62
N LEU A 115 -1.56 7.83 -0.45
CA LEU A 115 -1.83 8.30 -1.82
C LEU A 115 -3.30 8.13 -2.23
N SER A 116 -3.96 7.05 -1.78
CA SER A 116 -5.36 6.78 -2.11
C SER A 116 -6.36 7.77 -1.48
N GLY A 117 -5.99 8.39 -0.36
CA GLY A 117 -6.82 9.40 0.31
C GLY A 117 -6.51 10.85 -0.10
N ALA A 118 -5.35 11.10 -0.67
CA ALA A 118 -4.74 12.42 -0.85
C ALA A 118 -5.29 13.23 -2.04
#